data_AF-A0A9E4HRD9-F1
#
_entry.id   AF-A0A9E4HRD9-F1
#
_cell.length_a   1.000
_cell.length_b   1.000
_cell.length_c   1.000
_cell.angle_alpha   90.00
_cell.angle_beta   90.00
_cell.angle_gamma   90.00
#
_symmetry.space_group_name_H-M   'P 1'
#
loop_
_entity.id
_entity.type
_entity.pdbx_description
1 polymer ?
#
loop_
_entity_poly.entity_id
_entity_poly.type
_entity_poly.pdbx_seq_one_letter_code
_entity_poly.pdbx_strand_id
1 'polypeptide(L)'
;MTDDESLTALQQRIKTADDARKNAGKKADNRAKLPAEAMALVGRIATEMVAGVAVGGFIGWLLDSWLGTSPLLMIVFFFLGAGAGMMNIWRMATGHGLKIGYFDHQKDTPADDDEQDRTRD
;
A
#
# COMPACT_ATOMS: atom_id res chain seq x y z
N MET A 1 -54.25 17.19 -3.18
CA MET A 1 -53.57 16.05 -3.86
C MET A 1 -52.16 16.40 -4.32
N THR A 2 -51.73 17.66 -4.17
CA THR A 2 -50.42 18.19 -4.60
C THR A 2 -49.35 18.18 -3.49
N ASP A 3 -49.76 18.04 -2.23
CA ASP A 3 -48.85 18.12 -1.08
C ASP A 3 -47.97 16.86 -0.96
N ASP A 4 -48.52 15.67 -1.20
CA ASP A 4 -47.80 14.39 -1.13
C ASP A 4 -46.68 14.25 -2.17
N GLU A 5 -46.86 14.83 -3.35
CA GLU A 5 -45.86 14.78 -4.43
C GLU A 5 -44.61 15.61 -4.06
N SER A 6 -44.83 16.79 -3.46
CA SER A 6 -43.75 17.68 -3.00
C SER A 6 -42.94 17.07 -1.85
N LEU A 7 -43.60 16.36 -0.93
CA LEU A 7 -42.94 15.67 0.18
C LEU A 7 -42.12 14.47 -0.31
N THR A 8 -42.63 13.75 -1.31
CA THR A 8 -41.91 12.64 -1.93
C THR A 8 -40.67 13.13 -2.66
N ALA A 9 -40.77 14.22 -3.43
CA ALA A 9 -39.64 14.83 -4.12
C ALA A 9 -38.56 15.33 -3.14
N LEU A 10 -38.95 15.91 -2.01
CA LEU A 10 -38.02 16.35 -0.96
C LEU A 10 -37.33 15.18 -0.28
N GLN A 11 -38.07 14.12 0.07
CA GLN A 11 -37.49 12.90 0.65
C GLN A 11 -36.50 12.24 -0.31
N GLN A 12 -36.82 12.19 -1.60
CA GLN A 12 -35.95 11.62 -2.61
C GLN A 12 -34.66 12.44 -2.75
N ARG A 13 -34.74 13.78 -2.74
CA ARG A 13 -33.55 14.66 -2.77
C ARG A 13 -32.69 14.52 -1.52
N ILE A 14 -33.30 14.37 -0.33
CA ILE A 14 -32.58 14.14 0.92
C ILE A 14 -31.86 12.79 0.88
N LYS A 15 -32.52 11.71 0.46
CA LYS A 15 -31.89 10.39 0.30
C LYS A 15 -30.69 10.43 -0.64
N THR A 16 -30.84 11.03 -1.82
CA THR A 16 -29.74 11.15 -2.79
C THR A 16 -28.56 11.96 -2.22
N ALA A 17 -28.84 13.05 -1.50
CA ALA A 17 -27.80 13.85 -0.86
C ALA A 17 -27.11 13.11 0.30
N ASP A 18 -27.86 12.34 1.08
CA ASP A 18 -27.34 11.57 2.21
C ASP A 18 -26.52 10.37 1.72
N ASP A 19 -26.96 9.68 0.66
CA ASP A 19 -26.22 8.61 -0.01
C ASP A 19 -24.96 9.14 -0.68
N ALA A 20 -25.01 10.30 -1.32
CA ALA A 20 -23.82 10.95 -1.88
C ALA A 20 -22.81 11.31 -0.77
N ARG A 21 -23.27 11.80 0.39
CA ARG A 21 -22.41 12.08 1.55
C ARG A 21 -21.82 10.81 2.16
N LYS A 22 -22.61 9.75 2.35
CA LYS A 22 -22.14 8.46 2.88
C LYS A 22 -21.12 7.81 1.94
N ASN A 23 -21.35 7.86 0.63
CA ASN A 23 -20.43 7.31 -0.36
C ASN A 23 -19.15 8.15 -0.49
N ALA A 24 -19.24 9.48 -0.40
CA ALA A 24 -18.06 10.34 -0.36
C ALA A 24 -17.23 10.10 0.91
N GLY A 25 -17.88 9.95 2.08
CA GLY A 25 -17.23 9.61 3.35
C GLY A 25 -16.53 8.25 3.31
N LYS A 26 -17.19 7.20 2.81
CA LYS A 26 -16.59 5.86 2.65
C LYS A 26 -15.43 5.84 1.65
N LYS A 27 -15.53 6.58 0.54
CA LYS A 27 -14.42 6.70 -0.42
C LYS A 27 -13.25 7.51 0.14
N ALA A 28 -13.52 8.52 0.98
CA ALA A 28 -12.48 9.28 1.67
C ALA A 28 -11.78 8.41 2.74
N ASP A 29 -12.52 7.64 3.54
CA ASP A 29 -11.97 6.73 4.54
C ASP A 29 -11.10 5.62 3.92
N ASN A 30 -11.52 5.06 2.78
CA ASN A 30 -10.74 4.04 2.07
C ASN A 30 -9.53 4.63 1.34
N ARG A 31 -9.52 5.93 0.99
CA ARG A 31 -8.35 6.61 0.42
C ARG A 31 -7.38 7.10 1.50
N ALA A 32 -7.87 7.40 2.69
CA ALA A 32 -7.06 7.80 3.84
C ALA A 32 -6.29 6.62 4.44
N LYS A 33 -6.78 5.39 4.26
CA LYS A 33 -6.09 4.17 4.67
C LYS A 33 -5.20 3.68 3.53
N LEU A 34 -3.88 3.79 3.71
CA LEU A 34 -2.93 3.11 2.86
C LEU A 34 -3.28 1.61 2.81
N PRO A 35 -3.27 0.96 1.63
CA PRO A 35 -3.57 -0.46 1.53
C PRO A 35 -2.64 -1.24 2.47
N ALA A 36 -3.16 -2.27 3.14
CA ALA A 36 -2.42 -3.01 4.17
C ALA A 36 -1.08 -3.55 3.65
N GLU A 37 -1.04 -3.91 2.37
CA GLU A 37 0.17 -4.33 1.65
C GLU A 37 1.23 -3.21 1.53
N ALA A 38 0.81 -1.97 1.24
CA ALA A 38 1.72 -0.82 1.21
C ALA A 38 2.26 -0.52 2.61
N MET A 39 1.45 -0.67 3.66
CA MET A 39 1.91 -0.52 5.04
C MET A 39 2.94 -1.59 5.43
N ALA A 40 2.71 -2.85 5.05
CA ALA A 40 3.66 -3.94 5.29
C ALA A 40 4.98 -3.73 4.52
N LEU A 41 4.90 -3.24 3.27
CA LEU A 41 6.08 -2.91 2.47
C LEU A 41 6.89 -1.77 3.10
N VAL A 42 6.24 -0.67 3.48
CA VAL A 42 6.89 0.47 4.13
C VAL A 42 7.53 0.04 5.46
N GLY A 43 6.82 -0.78 6.25
CA GLY A 43 7.34 -1.33 7.49
C GLY A 43 8.59 -2.16 7.27
N ARG A 44 8.58 -3.06 6.29
CA ARG A 44 9.75 -3.87 5.93
C ARG A 44 10.92 -2.98 5.50
N ILE A 45 10.70 -2.02 4.62
CA ILE A 45 11.74 -1.08 4.18
C ILE A 45 12.34 -0.34 5.38
N ALA A 46 11.51 0.15 6.30
CA ALA A 46 11.95 0.83 7.50
C ALA A 46 12.79 -0.10 8.40
N THR A 47 12.34 -1.34 8.64
CA THR A 47 13.09 -2.32 9.44
C THR A 47 14.43 -2.66 8.81
N GLU A 48 14.50 -2.83 7.49
CA GLU A 48 15.75 -3.12 6.77
C GLU A 48 16.75 -1.96 6.88
N MET A 49 16.28 -0.70 6.81
CA MET A 49 17.12 0.48 7.05
C MET A 49 17.66 0.51 8.47
N VAL A 50 16.78 0.34 9.45
CA VAL A 50 17.16 0.38 10.87
C VAL A 50 18.10 -0.76 11.20
N ALA A 51 17.86 -1.98 10.68
CA ALA A 51 18.73 -3.13 10.89
C ALA A 51 20.14 -2.91 10.32
N GLY A 52 20.25 -2.43 9.07
CA GLY A 52 21.54 -2.16 8.44
C GLY A 52 22.37 -1.12 9.20
N VAL A 53 21.73 -0.02 9.58
CA VAL A 53 22.36 1.06 10.36
C VAL A 53 22.72 0.60 11.77
N ALA A 54 21.84 -0.13 12.45
CA ALA A 54 22.09 -0.64 13.80
C ALA A 54 23.25 -1.63 13.83
N VAL A 55 23.30 -2.56 12.87
CA VAL A 55 24.39 -3.54 12.76
C VAL A 55 25.70 -2.83 12.42
N GLY A 56 25.70 -1.92 11.42
CA GLY A 56 26.89 -1.14 11.07
C GLY A 56 27.39 -0.31 12.25
N GLY A 57 26.50 0.42 12.92
CA GLY A 57 26.84 1.21 14.10
C GLY A 57 27.35 0.38 15.26
N PHE A 58 26.75 -0.78 15.54
CA PHE A 58 27.20 -1.69 16.59
C PHE A 58 28.61 -2.24 16.30
N ILE A 59 28.86 -2.69 15.06
CA ILE A 59 30.18 -3.17 14.64
C ILE A 59 31.19 -2.03 14.73
N GLY A 60 30.87 -0.85 14.20
CA GLY A 60 31.75 0.30 14.22
C GLY A 60 32.09 0.75 15.65
N TRP A 61 31.12 0.74 16.57
CA TRP A 61 31.34 1.04 17.97
C TRP A 61 32.23 0.01 18.67
N LEU A 62 32.02 -1.28 18.39
CA LEU A 62 32.83 -2.35 18.95
C LEU A 62 34.29 -2.23 18.47
N LEU A 63 34.49 -1.94 17.19
CA LEU A 63 35.82 -1.74 16.60
C LEU A 63 36.51 -0.49 17.17
N ASP A 64 35.81 0.65 17.25
CA ASP A 64 36.39 1.86 17.82
C ASP A 64 36.79 1.65 19.29
N SER A 65 35.99 0.90 20.05
CA SER A 65 36.28 0.56 21.45
C SER A 65 37.49 -0.35 21.59
N TRP A 66 37.73 -1.25 20.63
CA TRP A 66 38.83 -2.20 20.69
C TRP A 66 40.15 -1.62 20.18
N LEU A 67 40.09 -0.76 19.16
CA LEU A 67 41.27 -0.11 18.58
C LEU A 67 41.63 1.21 19.28
N GLY A 68 40.79 1.69 20.19
CA GLY A 68 40.97 3.00 20.85
C GLY A 68 40.90 4.17 19.87
N THR A 69 40.32 3.95 18.69
CA THR A 69 40.14 5.00 17.69
C THR A 69 39.05 5.97 18.14
N SER A 70 39.24 7.26 17.86
CA SER A 70 38.13 8.23 17.83
C SER A 70 37.01 7.69 16.91
N PRO A 71 35.75 8.19 16.96
CA PRO A 71 34.56 7.56 16.35
C PRO A 71 34.55 7.49 14.79
N LEU A 72 35.71 7.40 14.16
CA LEU A 72 35.97 7.24 12.75
C LEU A 72 35.44 5.92 12.19
N LEU A 73 35.70 4.78 12.84
CA LEU A 73 35.19 3.50 12.31
C LEU A 73 33.68 3.44 12.45
N MET A 74 33.12 3.99 13.53
CA MET A 74 31.67 4.08 13.68
C MET A 74 31.03 4.91 12.57
N ILE A 75 31.62 6.03 12.16
CA ILE A 75 31.14 6.84 11.02
C ILE A 75 31.22 6.04 9.72
N VAL A 76 32.36 5.41 9.43
CA VAL A 76 32.55 4.61 8.20
C VAL A 76 31.54 3.46 8.13
N PHE A 77 31.42 2.69 9.21
CA PHE A 77 30.49 1.56 9.27
C PHE A 77 29.02 1.99 9.32
N PHE A 78 28.70 3.19 9.82
CA PHE A 78 27.37 3.76 9.72
C PHE A 78 26.97 3.96 8.26
N PHE A 79 27.82 4.61 7.45
CA PHE A 79 27.55 4.78 6.02
C PHE A 79 27.56 3.45 5.27
N LEU A 80 28.43 2.51 5.65
CA LEU A 80 28.45 1.17 5.08
C LEU A 80 27.16 0.40 5.39
N GLY A 81 26.66 0.49 6.63
CA GLY A 81 25.41 -0.11 7.07
C GLY A 81 24.19 0.50 6.38
N ALA A 82 24.17 1.84 6.23
CA ALA A 82 23.16 2.54 5.45
C ALA A 82 23.20 2.13 3.97
N GLY A 83 24.39 2.04 3.38
CA GLY A 83 24.60 1.58 2.00
C GLY A 83 24.16 0.14 1.79
N ALA A 84 24.50 -0.77 2.70
CA ALA A 84 24.06 -2.17 2.67
C ALA A 84 22.54 -2.30 2.77
N GLY A 85 21.92 -1.52 3.67
CA GLY A 85 20.48 -1.40 3.76
C GLY A 85 19.87 -0.94 2.43
N MET A 86 20.37 0.16 1.86
CA MET A 86 19.89 0.70 0.59
C MET A 86 20.04 -0.30 -0.55
N MET A 87 21.15 -1.06 -0.57
CA MET A 87 21.38 -2.12 -1.53
C MET A 87 20.39 -3.28 -1.37
N ASN A 88 19.94 -3.58 -0.14
CA ASN A 88 18.88 -4.56 0.08
C ASN A 88 17.53 -4.06 -0.46
N ILE A 89 17.19 -2.78 -0.27
CA ILE A 89 16.00 -2.18 -0.89
C ILE A 89 16.10 -2.23 -2.41
N TRP A 90 17.24 -1.82 -2.96
CA TRP A 90 17.43 -1.81 -4.41
C TRP A 90 17.35 -3.23 -4.99
N ARG A 91 17.82 -4.24 -4.28
CA ARG A 91 17.62 -5.65 -4.65
C ARG A 91 16.16 -6.07 -4.58
N MET A 92 15.38 -5.63 -3.58
CA MET A 92 13.94 -5.88 -3.53
C MET A 92 13.20 -5.19 -4.67
N ALA A 93 13.60 -3.96 -5.02
CA ALA A 93 12.99 -3.19 -6.11
C ALA A 93 13.36 -3.73 -7.49
N THR A 94 14.61 -4.16 -7.69
CA THR A 94 15.15 -4.57 -9.00
C THR A 94 15.02 -6.08 -9.23
N GLY A 95 14.99 -6.88 -8.17
CA GLY A 95 15.04 -8.34 -8.21
C GLY A 95 13.82 -9.04 -8.79
N HIS A 96 12.69 -8.35 -9.00
CA HIS A 96 11.49 -8.89 -9.65
C HIS A 96 10.81 -7.88 -10.61
N GLY A 97 11.58 -7.00 -11.24
CA GLY A 97 11.08 -6.04 -12.24
C GLY A 97 10.44 -6.64 -13.51
N LEU A 98 10.44 -7.97 -13.69
CA LEU A 98 9.67 -8.66 -14.75
C LEU A 98 8.55 -9.57 -14.24
N LYS A 99 8.28 -9.62 -12.93
CA LYS A 99 7.21 -10.47 -12.38
C LYS A 99 6.48 -9.78 -11.22
N ILE A 100 6.20 -8.49 -11.38
CA ILE A 100 5.14 -7.84 -10.61
C ILE A 100 3.84 -8.10 -11.37
N GLY A 101 3.27 -9.27 -11.10
CA GLY A 101 1.90 -9.62 -11.48
C GLY A 101 0.92 -8.81 -10.66
N TYR A 102 0.79 -7.51 -10.96
CA TYR A 102 -0.39 -6.72 -10.59
C TYR A 102 -1.60 -7.01 -11.49
N PHE A 103 -1.46 -7.98 -12.41
CA PHE A 103 -2.51 -8.51 -13.25
C PHE A 103 -2.52 -10.03 -13.12
N ASP A 104 -3.16 -10.54 -12.07
CA ASP A 104 -3.83 -11.83 -12.17
C ASP A 104 -5.00 -11.88 -11.18
N HIS A 105 -6.16 -11.40 -11.64
CA HIS A 105 -7.44 -11.99 -11.30
C HIS A 105 -8.46 -11.57 -12.35
N GLN A 106 -8.93 -12.58 -13.09
CA GLN A 106 -10.28 -12.68 -13.67
C GLN A 106 -10.55 -11.99 -15.02
N LYS A 107 -10.03 -12.61 -16.08
CA LYS A 107 -10.92 -12.95 -17.20
C LYS A 107 -11.73 -14.18 -16.77
N ASP A 108 -12.88 -13.96 -16.18
CA ASP A 108 -14.01 -14.90 -16.30
C ASP A 108 -15.14 -14.12 -16.96
N THR A 109 -15.20 -14.30 -18.27
CA THR A 109 -16.35 -14.00 -19.11
C THR A 109 -17.56 -14.72 -18.53
N PRO A 110 -18.66 -14.04 -18.15
CA PRO A 110 -19.98 -14.66 -18.25
C PRO A 110 -20.28 -14.70 -19.74
N ALA A 111 -20.03 -15.86 -20.32
CA ALA A 111 -20.77 -16.29 -21.49
C ALA A 111 -22.15 -16.66 -20.94
N ASP A 112 -23.04 -15.67 -20.87
CA ASP A 112 -24.45 -15.88 -20.59
C ASP A 112 -25.20 -15.69 -21.93
N ASP A 113 -25.07 -16.70 -22.79
CA ASP A 113 -26.14 -17.52 -23.34
C ASP A 113 -27.59 -16.99 -23.25
N ASP A 114 -27.88 -15.76 -23.68
CA ASP A 114 -29.26 -15.28 -23.92
C ASP A 114 -29.72 -15.57 -25.38
N GLU A 115 -29.38 -16.75 -25.91
CA GLU A 115 -29.84 -17.21 -27.24
C GLU A 115 -30.59 -18.55 -27.22
N GLN A 116 -31.04 -19.00 -26.05
CA GLN A 116 -31.86 -20.20 -25.88
C GLN A 116 -33.17 -19.96 -25.09
N ASP A 117 -33.88 -18.85 -25.36
CA ASP A 117 -35.27 -18.71 -24.88
C ASP A 117 -36.19 -17.93 -25.86
N ARG A 118 -35.90 -17.98 -27.17
CA ARG A 118 -36.80 -17.40 -28.20
C ARG A 118 -37.15 -18.37 -29.32
N THR A 119 -36.73 -19.63 -29.22
CA THR A 119 -36.95 -20.69 -30.22
C THR A 119 -37.79 -21.85 -29.71
N ARG A 120 -38.46 -21.70 -28.56
CA ARG A 120 -39.50 -22.63 -28.12
C ARG A 120 -40.77 -21.85 -27.73
N ASP A 121 -41.74 -22.00 -28.62
CA ASP A 121 -43.20 -21.82 -28.47
C ASP A 121 -43.82 -20.43 -28.70
#